data_AF-A0AAN5IAQ3-F1
#
_entry.id   AF-A0AAN5IAQ3-F1
#
_cell.length_a   1.000
_cell.length_b   1.000
_cell.length_c   1.000
_cell.angle_alpha   90.00
_cell.angle_beta   90.00
_cell.angle_gamma   90.00
#
_symmetry.space_group_name_H-M   'P 1'
#
loop_
_entity.id
_entity.type
_entity.pdbx_description
1 polymer ?
#
loop_
_entity_poly.entity_id
_entity_poly.type
_entity_poly.pdbx_seq_one_letter_code
_entity_poly.pdbx_strand_id
1 'polypeptide(L)'
;NKMCSPARCVCKEGFYRKDGNANLQQPTKKPDQSDCQPNELFRECSSMCEPKCGANNRPCTAKCGPPKCQCQQGYYLDTSGDCVSRDECEWV
;
A
#
# COMPACT_ATOMS: atom_id res chain seq x y z
N ASN A 1 -20.26 26.95 36.84
CA ASN A 1 -19.02 27.59 36.33
C ASN A 1 -18.21 26.61 35.50
N LYS A 2 -18.15 26.80 34.17
CA LYS A 2 -17.12 26.14 33.35
C LYS A 2 -15.96 27.12 33.20
N MET A 3 -14.87 26.86 33.89
CA MET A 3 -13.61 27.59 33.67
C MET A 3 -12.97 27.00 32.42
N CYS A 4 -13.04 27.73 31.31
CA CYS A 4 -12.31 27.37 30.11
C CYS A 4 -10.84 27.78 30.27
N SER A 5 -9.92 26.88 29.96
CA SER A 5 -8.50 27.22 29.83
C SER A 5 -8.29 28.28 28.74
N PRO A 6 -7.20 29.08 28.79
CA PRO A 6 -6.91 30.08 27.78
C PRO A 6 -6.87 29.46 26.37
N ALA A 7 -7.37 30.21 25.38
CA ALA A 7 -7.36 29.78 24.00
C ALA A 7 -5.91 29.54 23.54
N ARG A 8 -5.68 28.36 22.94
CA ARG A 8 -4.38 27.97 22.36
C ARG A 8 -4.60 27.42 20.97
N CYS A 9 -3.64 27.62 20.06
CA CYS A 9 -3.64 26.93 18.78
C CYS A 9 -3.52 25.42 19.01
N VAL A 10 -4.36 24.64 18.33
CA VAL A 10 -4.30 23.18 18.30
C VAL A 10 -3.94 22.72 16.88
N CYS A 11 -3.38 21.51 16.76
CA CYS A 11 -3.11 20.91 15.46
C CYS A 11 -4.43 20.55 14.74
N LYS A 12 -4.43 20.57 13.41
CA LYS A 12 -5.50 19.98 12.60
C LYS A 12 -5.56 18.46 12.87
N GLU A 13 -6.70 17.85 12.58
CA GLU A 13 -6.88 16.40 12.70
C GLU A 13 -5.78 15.63 11.94
N GLY A 14 -5.19 14.63 12.58
CA GLY A 14 -4.09 13.84 12.02
C GLY A 14 -2.69 14.48 12.12
N PHE A 15 -2.55 15.68 12.68
CA PHE A 15 -1.26 16.34 12.88
C PHE A 15 -0.85 16.38 14.36
N TYR A 16 0.44 16.20 14.63
CA TYR A 16 1.02 16.31 15.97
C TYR A 16 2.24 17.23 16.00
N ARG A 17 2.53 17.82 17.16
CA ARG A 17 3.75 18.62 17.38
C ARG A 17 4.91 17.66 17.60
N LYS A 18 5.98 17.79 16.81
CA LYS A 18 7.25 17.10 17.03
C LYS A 18 8.26 18.08 17.65
N ASP A 19 8.80 17.77 18.82
CA ASP A 19 9.93 18.43 19.48
C ASP A 19 9.97 19.97 19.44
N GLY A 20 8.93 20.64 19.94
CA GLY A 20 8.95 22.09 20.23
C GLY A 20 9.16 23.03 19.03
N ASN A 21 9.43 22.50 17.84
CA ASN A 21 9.53 23.24 16.60
C ASN A 21 8.24 23.01 15.79
N ALA A 22 7.82 24.03 15.06
CA ALA A 22 6.56 24.05 14.33
C ALA A 22 6.56 23.16 13.07
N ASN A 23 7.28 22.03 13.06
CA ASN A 23 7.13 21.04 11.99
C ASN A 23 5.96 20.11 12.29
N LEU A 24 4.93 20.29 11.47
CA LEU A 24 3.77 19.42 11.37
C LEU A 24 4.19 18.15 10.61
N GLN A 25 4.59 17.10 11.34
CA GLN A 25 4.75 15.78 10.72
C GLN A 25 3.36 15.17 10.55
N GLN A 26 2.88 15.06 9.31
CA GLN A 26 1.82 14.08 9.03
C GLN A 26 2.44 12.68 9.21
N PRO A 27 1.74 11.72 9.85
CA PRO A 27 2.04 10.32 9.60
C PRO A 27 2.07 10.15 8.08
N THR A 28 3.17 9.66 7.51
CA THR A 28 3.20 9.30 6.09
C THR A 28 1.97 8.43 5.83
N LYS A 29 1.00 8.92 5.02
CA LYS A 29 -0.23 8.18 4.73
C LYS A 29 0.21 6.76 4.35
N LYS A 30 -0.17 5.76 5.15
CA LYS A 30 0.13 4.38 4.79
C LYS A 30 -0.62 4.12 3.48
N PRO A 31 0.03 3.53 2.47
CA PRO A 31 -0.67 3.19 1.24
C PRO A 31 -1.89 2.33 1.60
N ASP A 32 -3.01 2.63 0.96
CA ASP A 32 -4.24 1.88 1.11
C ASP A 32 -4.68 1.32 -0.26
N GLN A 33 -5.81 0.61 -0.28
CA GLN A 33 -6.32 0.00 -1.52
C GLN A 33 -6.61 1.01 -2.63
N SER A 34 -6.95 2.27 -2.29
CA SER A 34 -7.23 3.32 -3.27
C SER A 34 -5.98 3.85 -3.97
N ASP A 35 -4.79 3.54 -3.44
CA ASP A 35 -3.51 3.91 -4.04
C ASP A 35 -3.02 2.87 -5.07
N CYS A 36 -3.66 1.70 -5.18
CA CYS A 36 -3.28 0.62 -6.09
C CYS A 36 -3.88 0.76 -7.49
N GLN A 37 -3.20 0.19 -8.48
CA GLN A 37 -3.68 0.17 -9.87
C GLN A 37 -4.85 -0.83 -10.04
N PRO A 38 -5.59 -0.77 -11.16
CA PRO A 38 -6.56 -1.79 -11.49
C PRO A 38 -5.97 -3.19 -11.36
N ASN A 39 -6.78 -4.12 -10.84
CA ASN A 39 -6.42 -5.53 -10.63
C ASN A 39 -5.31 -5.81 -9.59
N GLU A 40 -4.98 -4.81 -8.78
CA GLU A 40 -4.10 -4.98 -7.63
C GLU A 40 -4.87 -4.92 -6.30
N LEU A 41 -4.33 -5.59 -5.29
CA LEU A 41 -4.77 -5.46 -3.91
C LEU A 41 -3.59 -5.00 -3.04
N PHE A 42 -3.81 -3.99 -2.20
CA PHE A 42 -2.86 -3.62 -1.17
C PHE A 42 -2.77 -4.76 -0.15
N ARG A 43 -1.56 -5.29 0.03
CA ARG A 43 -1.27 -6.34 1.00
C ARG A 43 -0.22 -5.86 1.97
N GLU A 44 -0.55 -5.88 3.27
CA GLU A 44 0.44 -5.65 4.32
C GLU A 44 1.51 -6.73 4.36
N CYS A 45 1.13 -7.98 4.06
CA CYS A 45 2.01 -9.12 3.87
C CYS A 45 1.91 -9.59 2.42
N SER A 46 2.74 -9.03 1.53
CA SER A 46 2.74 -9.42 0.13
C SER A 46 3.38 -10.80 -0.06
N SER A 47 2.92 -11.55 -1.06
CA SER A 47 3.57 -12.78 -1.50
C SER A 47 4.91 -12.46 -2.17
N MET A 48 5.95 -13.20 -1.78
CA MET A 48 7.26 -13.15 -2.44
C MET A 48 7.26 -13.80 -3.83
N CYS A 49 6.17 -14.47 -4.21
CA CYS A 49 6.03 -15.18 -5.49
C CYS A 49 4.79 -14.66 -6.21
N GLU A 50 4.84 -13.38 -6.55
CA GLU A 50 3.83 -12.76 -7.37
C GLU A 50 3.73 -13.47 -8.74
N PRO A 51 2.52 -13.87 -9.16
CA PRO A 51 2.34 -14.51 -10.45
C PRO A 51 2.69 -13.55 -11.59
N LYS A 52 3.47 -14.04 -12.57
CA LYS A 52 3.86 -13.29 -13.76
C LYS A 52 3.40 -14.02 -15.02
N CYS A 53 3.13 -13.28 -16.10
CA CYS A 53 2.93 -13.91 -17.41
C CYS A 53 4.17 -14.75 -17.77
N GLY A 54 3.94 -15.95 -18.34
CA GLY A 54 5.02 -16.87 -18.76
C GLY A 54 5.78 -17.58 -17.62
N ALA A 55 5.54 -17.25 -16.35
CA ALA A 55 6.24 -17.87 -15.23
C ALA A 55 5.55 -19.17 -14.77
N ASN A 56 6.34 -20.25 -14.65
CA ASN A 56 5.90 -21.46 -13.97
C ASN A 56 5.74 -21.18 -12.46
N ASN A 57 4.57 -21.48 -11.90
CA ASN A 57 4.30 -21.36 -10.47
C ASN A 57 5.33 -22.16 -9.67
N ARG A 58 6.29 -21.45 -9.06
CA ARG A 58 7.29 -22.05 -8.16
C ARG A 58 6.70 -22.16 -6.75
N PRO A 59 7.10 -23.18 -5.97
CA PRO A 59 6.71 -23.26 -4.56
C PRO A 59 7.15 -21.99 -3.83
N CYS A 60 6.19 -21.31 -3.20
CA CYS A 60 6.44 -20.08 -2.47
C CYS A 60 6.64 -20.34 -0.98
N THR A 61 7.56 -19.63 -0.35
CA THR A 61 7.68 -19.64 1.11
C THR A 61 6.51 -18.91 1.74
N ALA A 62 6.03 -19.37 2.90
CA ALA A 62 5.00 -18.68 3.68
C ALA A 62 5.48 -17.37 4.38
N LYS A 63 6.63 -16.81 3.96
CA LYS A 63 7.17 -15.56 4.51
C LYS A 63 6.51 -14.36 3.84
N CYS A 64 6.22 -13.33 4.63
CA CYS A 64 5.74 -12.05 4.15
C CYS A 64 6.84 -11.24 3.47
N GLY A 65 6.56 -10.72 2.29
CA GLY A 65 7.25 -9.58 1.72
C GLY A 65 6.79 -8.25 2.35
N PRO A 66 7.40 -7.12 1.97
CA PRO A 66 6.99 -5.80 2.45
C PRO A 66 5.56 -5.45 1.99
N PRO A 67 4.87 -4.53 2.70
CA PRO A 67 3.59 -4.02 2.25
C PRO A 67 3.66 -3.39 0.86
N LYS A 68 2.78 -3.81 -0.05
CA LYS A 68 2.68 -3.24 -1.41
C LYS A 68 1.36 -3.57 -2.07
N CYS A 69 1.05 -2.87 -3.17
CA CYS A 69 0.08 -3.34 -4.15
C CYS A 69 0.64 -4.57 -4.86
N GLN A 70 -0.19 -5.60 -4.97
CA GLN A 70 0.16 -6.88 -5.57
C GLN A 70 -1.02 -7.39 -6.39
N CYS A 71 -0.75 -8.04 -7.51
CA CYS A 71 -1.82 -8.59 -8.37
C CYS A 71 -2.83 -9.41 -7.57
N GLN A 72 -4.11 -9.14 -7.81
CA GLN A 72 -5.19 -9.89 -7.22
C GLN A 72 -5.20 -11.33 -7.75
N GLN A 73 -5.89 -12.23 -7.05
CA GLN A 73 -5.92 -13.63 -7.45
C GLN A 73 -6.53 -13.78 -8.86
N GLY A 74 -5.85 -14.52 -9.73
CA GLY A 74 -6.27 -14.73 -11.12
C GLY A 74 -5.67 -13.72 -12.12
N TYR A 75 -4.92 -12.72 -11.64
CA TYR A 75 -4.21 -11.76 -12.46
C TYR A 75 -2.70 -11.99 -12.36
N TYR A 76 -1.99 -11.57 -13.39
CA TYR A 76 -0.59 -11.86 -13.61
C TYR A 76 0.13 -10.57 -13.96
N LEU A 77 1.31 -10.35 -13.36
CA LEU A 77 2.15 -9.21 -13.71
C LEU A 77 2.74 -9.42 -15.10
N ASP A 78 2.47 -8.48 -16.00
CA ASP A 78 3.03 -8.48 -17.35
C ASP A 78 4.45 -7.86 -17.38
N THR A 79 4.98 -7.64 -18.59
CA THR A 79 6.28 -6.99 -18.80
C THR A 79 6.23 -5.47 -18.67
N SER A 80 5.05 -4.87 -18.78
CA SER A 80 4.79 -3.44 -18.58
C SER A 80 4.73 -3.07 -17.10
N GLY A 81 4.51 -4.06 -16.23
CA GLY A 81 4.35 -3.91 -14.80
C GLY A 81 2.90 -3.80 -14.35
N ASP A 82 1.94 -4.17 -15.21
CA ASP A 82 0.51 -4.15 -14.95
C ASP A 82 -0.02 -5.55 -14.61
N CYS A 83 -1.05 -5.60 -13.76
CA CYS A 83 -1.75 -6.84 -13.43
C CYS A 83 -2.86 -7.10 -14.44
N VAL A 84 -2.62 -8.05 -15.34
CA VAL A 84 -3.53 -8.39 -16.44
C VAL A 84 -4.17 -9.76 -16.21
N SER A 85 -5.30 -9.99 -16.87
CA SER A 85 -5.95 -11.30 -16.85
C SER A 85 -5.11 -12.33 -17.61
N ARG A 86 -5.44 -13.60 -17.42
CA ARG A 86 -4.78 -14.72 -18.11
C ARG A 86 -4.80 -14.56 -19.64
N ASP A 87 -5.90 -14.08 -20.20
CA ASP A 87 -6.09 -13.98 -21.66
C ASP A 87 -5.34 -12.78 -22.26
N GLU A 88 -5.04 -11.78 -21.43
CA GLU A 88 -4.25 -10.60 -21.78
C GLU A 88 -2.74 -10.83 -21.62
N CYS A 89 -2.33 -11.96 -21.01
CA CYS A 89 -0.94 -12.37 -21.04
C CYS A 89 -0.55 -12.75 -22.48
N GLU A 90 0.26 -11.92 -23.12
CA GLU A 90 1.05 -12.33 -24.28
C GLU A 90 2.14 -13.30 -23.80
N TRP A 91 1.83 -14.58 -23.60
CA TRP A 91 2.72 -15.58 -22.98
C TRP A 91 4.14 -15.60 -23.57
N VAL A 92 5.06 -14.86 -22.95
CA VAL A 92 6.50 -14.78 -23.30
C VAL A 92 7.29 -15.86 -22.58
#